data_AF-A0A8E2F6S0-F1
#
_entry.id   AF-A0A8E2F6S0-F1
#
_cell.length_a   1.000
_cell.length_b   1.000
_cell.length_c   1.000
_cell.angle_alpha   90.00
_cell.angle_beta   90.00
_cell.angle_gamma   90.00
#
_symmetry.space_group_name_H-M   'P 1'
#
loop_
_entity.id
_entity.type
_entity.pdbx_description
1 polymer ?
#
loop_
_entity_poly.entity_id
_entity_poly.type
_entity_poly.pdbx_seq_one_letter_code
_entity_poly.pdbx_strand_id
1 'polypeptide(L)'
;MASNGPERSRVFFDIRIGNTEAGRVAFELYNDIVPKTAENFRALCTGEKGEGKSGKPLHYKGSAFHRVIKSFMIQGGDFTKGNGTGGESIYGEKFEDENFALKHDKPFLLSMANAGPGTNGSQFFVTTVPTPHLDKKHVVFGEVINGKSIVREIENLPTESGDKPLQDAVIIDCGELKGEDYTKCTEKVPDSTGDPYEDYPTDQKPSADAEFSGPEILKIASELKDLGNTAFKGGNVKLGLAKYQKALRYLHEYPEPLENDPPELGKQMASLKFSLFSNSALLQIKLKEFDAALQSASKALEVEGATDAEKGKAYYRRALAKAGRKNDEDAIEDLEAANKCVPGDAAVTKELEVVKKRVAERKKKEKAVYKNAFNFD
;
A
#
# COMPACT_ATOMS: atom_id res chain seq x y z
N MET A 1 14.51 9.62 31.99
CA MET A 1 15.38 10.82 32.13
C MET A 1 15.09 11.70 30.94
N ALA A 2 14.63 12.94 31.16
CA ALA A 2 14.41 13.88 30.06
C ALA A 2 15.78 14.21 29.43
N SER A 3 15.91 14.01 28.12
CA SER A 3 17.14 14.35 27.39
C SER A 3 17.29 15.87 27.32
N ASN A 4 18.37 16.41 27.87
CA ASN A 4 18.75 17.84 27.86
C ASN A 4 19.17 18.37 26.45
N GLY A 5 18.57 17.87 25.37
CA GLY A 5 18.81 18.35 24.00
C GLY A 5 17.78 19.40 23.58
N PRO A 6 18.08 20.23 22.56
CA PRO A 6 17.07 21.09 21.95
C PRO A 6 15.93 20.24 21.39
N GLU A 7 14.69 20.72 21.54
CA GLU A 7 13.51 20.05 21.01
C GLU A 7 13.62 19.91 19.48
N ARG A 8 13.35 18.71 18.98
CA ARG A 8 13.42 18.43 17.55
C ARG A 8 12.20 18.97 16.83
N SER A 9 12.38 19.57 15.65
CA SER A 9 11.26 20.03 14.83
C SER A 9 10.49 18.83 14.27
N ARG A 10 9.16 18.92 14.23
CA ARG A 10 8.30 17.93 13.58
C ARG A 10 7.51 18.57 12.47
N VAL A 11 7.48 17.92 11.32
CA VAL A 11 6.81 18.40 10.11
C VAL A 11 5.92 17.32 9.53
N PHE A 12 5.02 17.69 8.64
CA PHE A 12 4.12 16.74 8.00
C PHE A 12 3.99 16.95 6.50
N PHE A 13 3.62 15.89 5.81
CA PHE A 13 3.08 15.88 4.46
C PHE A 13 1.71 15.22 4.44
N ASP A 14 0.72 15.90 3.90
CA ASP A 14 -0.53 15.28 3.46
C ASP A 14 -0.35 14.80 2.02
N ILE A 15 -0.59 13.51 1.79
CA ILE A 15 -0.30 12.82 0.54
C ILE A 15 -1.60 12.46 -0.17
N ARG A 16 -1.60 12.68 -1.48
CA ARG A 16 -2.60 12.12 -2.41
C ARG A 16 -1.91 11.21 -3.42
N ILE A 17 -2.49 10.04 -3.63
CA ILE A 17 -2.05 9.06 -4.63
C ILE A 17 -3.14 8.95 -5.70
N GLY A 18 -2.83 9.35 -6.93
CA GLY A 18 -3.81 9.51 -8.00
C GLY A 18 -4.93 10.47 -7.55
N ASN A 19 -6.16 9.94 -7.43
CA ASN A 19 -7.34 10.70 -7.01
C ASN A 19 -7.76 10.46 -5.55
N THR A 20 -6.95 9.74 -4.77
CA THR A 20 -7.28 9.34 -3.41
C THR A 20 -6.37 10.01 -2.40
N GLU A 21 -6.93 10.68 -1.40
CA GLU A 21 -6.18 11.17 -0.24
C GLU A 21 -5.68 9.97 0.57
N ALA A 22 -4.37 9.76 0.58
CA ALA A 22 -3.73 8.63 1.26
C ALA A 22 -3.56 8.91 2.77
N GLY A 23 -3.45 10.18 3.14
CA GLY A 23 -3.36 10.64 4.53
C GLY A 23 -2.06 11.38 4.84
N ARG A 24 -1.69 11.41 6.12
CA ARG A 24 -0.56 12.20 6.63
C ARG A 24 0.67 11.36 6.96
N VAL A 25 1.83 11.83 6.52
CA VAL A 25 3.15 11.37 6.98
C VAL A 25 3.74 12.44 7.88
N ALA A 26 4.18 12.06 9.07
CA ALA A 26 4.84 12.96 10.01
C ALA A 26 6.31 12.58 10.15
N PHE A 27 7.18 13.59 10.22
CA PHE A 27 8.63 13.44 10.30
C PHE A 27 9.15 14.14 11.55
N GLU A 28 10.18 13.56 12.17
CA GLU A 28 11.02 14.24 13.15
C GLU A 28 12.36 14.60 12.49
N LEU A 29 12.79 15.85 12.65
CA LEU A 29 14.03 16.38 12.07
C LEU A 29 15.14 16.44 13.11
N TYR A 30 16.35 16.06 12.72
CA TYR A 30 17.51 15.99 13.62
C TYR A 30 18.24 17.33 13.71
N ASN A 31 17.53 18.41 14.06
CA ASN A 31 18.13 19.77 14.17
C ASN A 31 19.17 19.91 15.29
N ASP A 32 19.25 18.94 16.20
CA ASP A 32 20.32 18.78 17.19
C ASP A 32 21.64 18.25 16.58
N ILE A 33 21.59 17.63 15.39
CA ILE A 33 22.74 16.99 14.72
C ILE A 33 23.10 17.72 13.41
N VAL A 34 22.10 18.07 12.62
CA VAL A 34 22.21 18.72 11.29
C VAL A 34 21.27 19.94 11.20
N PRO A 35 21.52 21.00 11.99
CA PRO A 35 20.61 22.16 12.09
C PRO A 35 20.35 22.86 10.76
N LYS A 36 21.34 22.99 9.86
CA LYS A 36 21.11 23.64 8.55
C LYS A 36 20.24 22.79 7.64
N THR A 37 20.51 21.49 7.59
CA THR A 37 19.75 20.55 6.76
C THR A 37 18.30 20.44 7.24
N ALA A 38 18.11 20.34 8.56
CA ALA A 38 16.79 20.32 9.19
C ALA A 38 16.03 21.64 8.95
N GLU A 39 16.66 22.80 9.14
CA GLU A 39 16.02 24.11 8.91
C GLU A 39 15.62 24.30 7.44
N ASN A 40 16.45 23.85 6.49
CA ASN A 40 16.09 23.86 5.07
C ASN A 40 14.79 23.09 4.83
N PHE A 41 14.70 21.85 5.29
CA PHE A 41 13.53 21.02 5.08
C PHE A 41 12.29 21.58 5.81
N ARG A 42 12.45 22.05 7.05
CA ARG A 42 11.35 22.65 7.83
C ARG A 42 10.78 23.88 7.14
N ALA A 43 11.64 24.80 6.69
CA ALA A 43 11.22 26.01 6.00
C ALA A 43 10.57 25.71 4.63
N LEU A 44 11.04 24.68 3.92
CA LEU A 44 10.40 24.20 2.69
C LEU A 44 9.06 23.50 2.95
N CYS A 45 8.82 22.98 4.16
CA CYS A 45 7.49 22.50 4.56
C CYS A 45 6.53 23.66 4.85
N THR A 46 7.00 24.77 5.44
CA THR A 46 6.12 25.91 5.78
C THR A 46 5.93 26.91 4.63
N GLY A 47 6.85 26.95 3.66
CA GLY A 47 6.84 27.94 2.58
C GLY A 47 7.19 29.36 3.03
N GLU A 48 7.67 29.54 4.27
CA GLU A 48 7.82 30.87 4.89
C GLU A 48 8.91 31.75 4.26
N LYS A 49 9.82 31.15 3.46
CA LYS A 49 10.90 31.88 2.80
C LYS A 49 10.48 32.51 1.46
N GLY A 50 9.21 32.37 1.06
CA GLY A 50 8.64 33.03 -0.11
C GLY A 50 9.12 32.41 -1.42
N GLU A 51 9.46 33.25 -2.39
CA GLU A 51 9.90 32.84 -3.72
C GLU A 51 11.43 32.67 -3.77
N GLY A 52 11.88 31.57 -4.37
CA GLY A 52 13.29 31.29 -4.60
C GLY A 52 13.82 31.90 -5.90
N LYS A 53 15.09 31.68 -6.22
CA LYS A 53 15.72 32.26 -7.42
C LYS A 53 15.19 31.65 -8.71
N SER A 54 14.57 30.48 -8.64
CA SER A 54 13.90 29.83 -9.76
C SER A 54 12.57 30.49 -10.16
N GLY A 55 12.10 31.50 -9.41
CA GLY A 55 10.78 32.11 -9.61
C GLY A 55 9.62 31.21 -9.17
N LYS A 56 9.91 30.22 -8.30
CA LYS A 56 8.93 29.31 -7.71
C LYS A 56 8.92 29.46 -6.19
N PRO A 57 7.77 29.24 -5.53
CA PRO A 57 7.72 29.20 -4.07
C PRO A 57 8.69 28.15 -3.52
N LEU A 58 9.45 28.51 -2.49
CA LEU A 58 10.28 27.61 -1.70
C LEU A 58 9.38 26.75 -0.79
N HIS A 59 8.59 25.87 -1.38
CA HIS A 59 7.53 25.14 -0.71
C HIS A 59 7.30 23.76 -1.33
N TYR A 60 7.19 22.72 -0.51
CA TYR A 60 6.92 21.35 -0.97
C TYR A 60 5.47 21.11 -1.41
N LYS A 61 4.52 21.96 -1.02
CA LYS A 61 3.11 21.83 -1.42
C LYS A 61 2.98 21.84 -2.94
N GLY A 62 2.40 20.77 -3.48
CA GLY A 62 2.25 20.50 -4.91
C GLY A 62 3.41 19.73 -5.54
N SER A 63 4.52 19.50 -4.82
CA SER A 63 5.63 18.67 -5.30
C SER A 63 5.26 17.19 -5.26
N ALA A 64 5.80 16.42 -6.21
CA ALA A 64 5.54 14.99 -6.35
C ALA A 64 6.76 14.13 -6.01
N PHE A 65 6.51 12.88 -5.65
CA PHE A 65 7.52 11.83 -5.63
C PHE A 65 7.80 11.39 -7.07
N HIS A 66 8.86 11.95 -7.66
CA HIS A 66 9.17 11.78 -9.08
C HIS A 66 10.02 10.54 -9.36
N ARG A 67 10.56 9.88 -8.33
CA ARG A 67 11.37 8.68 -8.45
C ARG A 67 11.13 7.73 -7.27
N VAL A 68 10.72 6.50 -7.55
CA VAL A 68 10.37 5.47 -6.57
C VAL A 68 11.04 4.17 -6.96
N ILE A 69 11.83 3.60 -6.05
CA ILE A 69 12.48 2.31 -6.27
C ILE A 69 12.11 1.40 -5.10
N LYS A 70 11.33 0.37 -5.41
CA LYS A 70 10.90 -0.63 -4.42
C LYS A 70 12.10 -1.31 -3.78
N SER A 71 12.03 -1.52 -2.46
CA SER A 71 13.11 -2.07 -1.64
C SER A 71 14.37 -1.20 -1.67
N PHE A 72 14.20 0.11 -1.82
CA PHE A 72 15.29 1.08 -1.74
C PHE A 72 14.83 2.40 -1.11
N MET A 73 14.11 3.25 -1.87
CA MET A 73 13.70 4.58 -1.41
C MET A 73 12.58 5.20 -2.26
N ILE A 74 11.92 6.22 -1.70
CA ILE A 74 11.03 7.13 -2.42
C ILE A 74 11.64 8.54 -2.41
N GLN A 75 11.75 9.19 -3.57
CA GLN A 75 12.42 10.48 -3.74
C GLN A 75 11.45 11.55 -4.28
N GLY A 76 11.53 12.74 -3.66
CA GLY A 76 10.69 13.89 -3.97
C GLY A 76 11.45 15.21 -3.82
N GLY A 77 10.70 16.32 -3.74
CA GLY A 77 11.25 17.63 -3.39
C GLY A 77 11.76 18.49 -4.56
N ASP A 78 11.58 18.05 -5.81
CA ASP A 78 11.75 18.94 -6.97
C ASP A 78 10.45 19.71 -7.21
N PHE A 79 10.28 20.83 -6.51
CA PHE A 79 9.11 21.71 -6.68
C PHE A 79 9.23 22.66 -7.90
N THR A 80 10.36 22.65 -8.60
CA THR A 80 10.60 23.58 -9.72
C THR A 80 10.26 22.97 -11.07
N LYS A 81 10.67 21.72 -11.31
CA LYS A 81 10.51 20.98 -12.57
C LYS A 81 9.76 19.66 -12.40
N GLY A 82 9.69 19.12 -11.18
CA GLY A 82 8.94 17.90 -10.86
C GLY A 82 9.51 16.62 -11.45
N ASN A 83 10.78 16.60 -11.89
CA ASN A 83 11.37 15.45 -12.60
C ASN A 83 12.79 15.09 -12.12
N GLY A 84 13.26 15.70 -11.04
CA GLY A 84 14.57 15.43 -10.45
C GLY A 84 15.71 16.27 -11.02
N THR A 85 15.44 17.14 -12.01
CA THR A 85 16.46 18.03 -12.61
C THR A 85 16.42 19.46 -12.08
N GLY A 86 15.64 19.69 -11.02
CA GLY A 86 15.45 20.99 -10.39
C GLY A 86 15.50 20.93 -8.87
N GLY A 87 14.88 21.92 -8.24
CA GLY A 87 14.92 22.17 -6.81
C GLY A 87 15.98 23.21 -6.43
N GLU A 88 15.76 23.89 -5.32
CA GLU A 88 16.72 24.82 -4.73
C GLU A 88 16.50 24.89 -3.22
N SER A 89 17.55 25.18 -2.46
CA SER A 89 17.47 25.31 -1.00
C SER A 89 17.06 26.72 -0.58
N ILE A 90 16.71 26.87 0.70
CA ILE A 90 16.48 28.20 1.29
C ILE A 90 17.75 29.06 1.36
N TYR A 91 18.93 28.48 1.11
CA TYR A 91 20.23 29.15 1.14
C TYR A 91 20.74 29.51 -0.27
N GLY A 92 19.98 29.18 -1.32
CA GLY A 92 20.38 29.30 -2.72
C GLY A 92 20.24 27.97 -3.47
N GLU A 93 20.78 27.89 -4.68
CA GLU A 93 20.63 26.70 -5.54
C GLU A 93 21.13 25.42 -4.82
N LYS A 94 22.27 25.50 -4.15
CA LYS A 94 22.91 24.38 -3.45
C LYS A 94 23.52 24.80 -2.11
N PHE A 95 23.67 23.86 -1.20
CA PHE A 95 24.43 24.00 0.04
C PHE A 95 25.26 22.74 0.37
N GLU A 96 26.27 22.92 1.22
CA GLU A 96 27.26 21.91 1.60
C GLU A 96 26.67 20.70 2.35
N ASP A 97 27.37 19.58 2.33
CA ASP A 97 27.06 18.44 3.21
C ASP A 97 27.40 18.81 4.66
N GLU A 98 26.42 18.79 5.56
CA GLU A 98 26.62 19.28 6.93
C GLU A 98 27.46 18.34 7.79
N ASN A 99 27.10 17.05 7.84
CA ASN A 99 27.94 15.96 8.33
C ASN A 99 27.35 14.58 7.93
N PHE A 100 28.07 13.51 8.24
CA PHE A 100 27.65 12.12 8.00
C PHE A 100 27.71 11.28 9.28
N ALA A 101 27.33 11.86 10.42
CA ALA A 101 27.38 11.18 11.72
C ALA A 101 26.39 10.00 11.80
N LEU A 102 25.24 10.13 11.13
CA LEU A 102 24.19 9.14 11.08
C LEU A 102 24.35 8.22 9.86
N LYS A 103 23.94 6.97 10.01
CA LYS A 103 23.98 5.94 8.95
C LYS A 103 22.58 5.66 8.42
N HIS A 104 22.51 5.08 7.23
CA HIS A 104 21.27 4.60 6.64
C HIS A 104 21.02 3.14 7.06
N ASP A 105 20.85 2.90 8.35
CA ASP A 105 20.82 1.55 8.95
C ASP A 105 19.42 0.95 9.12
N LYS A 106 18.37 1.73 8.84
CA LYS A 106 16.97 1.30 8.97
C LYS A 106 16.08 1.94 7.90
N PRO A 107 14.89 1.37 7.61
CA PRO A 107 13.88 2.03 6.81
C PRO A 107 13.38 3.32 7.48
N PHE A 108 12.73 4.16 6.68
CA PHE A 108 12.06 5.39 7.08
C PHE A 108 12.97 6.54 7.54
N LEU A 109 14.25 6.48 7.19
CA LEU A 109 15.16 7.61 7.37
C LEU A 109 14.97 8.62 6.25
N LEU A 110 14.95 9.90 6.61
CA LEU A 110 14.87 11.03 5.71
C LEU A 110 16.29 11.55 5.42
N SER A 111 16.64 11.65 4.14
CA SER A 111 18.01 11.95 3.72
C SER A 111 18.05 12.81 2.45
N MET A 112 19.11 13.62 2.30
CA MET A 112 19.23 14.56 1.18
C MET A 112 19.61 13.85 -0.12
N ALA A 113 18.88 14.13 -1.20
CA ALA A 113 19.35 13.78 -2.54
C ALA A 113 20.36 14.84 -3.02
N ASN A 114 21.41 14.40 -3.71
CA ASN A 114 22.44 15.28 -4.27
C ASN A 114 23.01 14.70 -5.58
N ALA A 115 23.78 15.52 -6.29
CA ALA A 115 24.49 15.16 -7.53
C ALA A 115 26.01 15.05 -7.30
N GLY A 116 26.42 14.65 -6.08
CA GLY A 116 27.81 14.66 -5.62
C GLY A 116 28.03 15.56 -4.40
N PRO A 117 29.25 15.58 -3.84
CA PRO A 117 29.55 16.29 -2.61
C PRO A 117 29.16 17.77 -2.65
N GLY A 118 28.51 18.25 -1.59
CA GLY A 118 28.14 19.67 -1.41
C GLY A 118 27.07 20.20 -2.37
N THR A 119 26.24 19.33 -2.94
CA THR A 119 25.20 19.72 -3.92
C THR A 119 23.77 19.54 -3.41
N ASN A 120 23.55 19.69 -2.10
CA ASN A 120 22.23 19.57 -1.50
C ASN A 120 21.33 20.74 -1.92
N GLY A 121 20.10 20.46 -2.35
CA GLY A 121 19.10 21.46 -2.73
C GLY A 121 17.82 21.31 -1.91
N SER A 122 16.71 21.04 -2.57
CA SER A 122 15.43 20.70 -1.92
C SER A 122 15.04 19.23 -2.03
N GLN A 123 15.70 18.47 -2.91
CA GLN A 123 15.34 17.08 -3.12
C GLN A 123 15.77 16.21 -1.94
N PHE A 124 14.91 15.28 -1.59
CA PHE A 124 15.09 14.36 -0.48
C PHE A 124 14.62 12.96 -0.88
N PHE A 125 15.03 11.96 -0.11
CA PHE A 125 14.44 10.63 -0.17
C PHE A 125 14.13 10.09 1.22
N VAL A 126 13.15 9.19 1.27
CA VAL A 126 12.83 8.38 2.44
C VAL A 126 13.26 6.95 2.14
N THR A 127 14.12 6.38 2.97
CA THR A 127 14.55 4.97 2.81
C THR A 127 13.39 4.02 3.09
N THR A 128 13.37 2.88 2.42
CA THR A 128 12.37 1.82 2.69
C THR A 128 13.00 0.51 3.15
N VAL A 129 14.33 0.46 3.16
CA VAL A 129 15.20 -0.59 3.71
C VAL A 129 16.48 0.07 4.25
N PRO A 130 17.37 -0.64 4.97
CA PRO A 130 18.73 -0.16 5.22
C PRO A 130 19.50 0.06 3.91
N THR A 131 20.18 1.19 3.76
CA THR A 131 20.92 1.57 2.53
C THR A 131 22.37 2.00 2.85
N PRO A 132 23.22 1.13 3.44
CA PRO A 132 24.56 1.52 3.90
C PRO A 132 25.51 1.99 2.77
N HIS A 133 25.21 1.66 1.52
CA HIS A 133 25.96 2.14 0.36
C HIS A 133 25.81 3.66 0.10
N LEU A 134 24.85 4.31 0.76
CA LEU A 134 24.61 5.77 0.76
C LEU A 134 25.33 6.49 1.91
N ASP A 135 25.91 5.76 2.87
CA ASP A 135 26.65 6.35 3.98
C ASP A 135 27.80 7.21 3.48
N LYS A 136 28.00 8.37 4.13
CA LYS A 136 29.01 9.37 3.77
C LYS A 136 28.83 10.03 2.40
N LYS A 137 27.70 9.78 1.74
CA LYS A 137 27.33 10.41 0.45
C LYS A 137 26.08 11.26 0.56
N HIS A 138 25.16 10.90 1.44
CA HIS A 138 23.90 11.60 1.65
C HIS A 138 23.73 11.92 3.13
N VAL A 139 23.30 13.14 3.44
CA VAL A 139 23.10 13.62 4.81
C VAL A 139 21.75 13.09 5.31
N VAL A 140 21.78 12.19 6.31
CA VAL A 140 20.57 11.77 7.04
C VAL A 140 20.19 12.89 8.01
N PHE A 141 18.94 13.34 7.97
CA PHE A 141 18.50 14.51 8.72
C PHE A 141 17.14 14.39 9.40
N GLY A 142 16.50 13.22 9.34
CA GLY A 142 15.28 12.94 10.08
C GLY A 142 14.78 11.53 9.88
N GLU A 143 13.57 11.27 10.34
CA GLU A 143 12.87 10.00 10.13
C GLU A 143 11.36 10.17 10.13
N VAL A 144 10.66 9.21 9.54
CA VAL A 144 9.20 9.11 9.62
C VAL A 144 8.83 8.59 11.00
N ILE A 145 8.01 9.36 11.72
CA ILE A 145 7.46 8.99 13.02
C ILE A 145 6.00 8.52 12.94
N ASN A 146 5.30 8.82 11.84
CA ASN A 146 3.93 8.35 11.58
C ASN A 146 3.61 8.36 10.09
N GLY A 147 2.67 7.53 9.65
CA GLY A 147 2.34 7.37 8.22
C GLY A 147 3.29 6.44 7.45
N LYS A 148 3.97 5.50 8.12
CA LYS A 148 4.83 4.49 7.47
C LYS A 148 4.10 3.72 6.36
N SER A 149 2.82 3.39 6.56
CA SER A 149 2.01 2.69 5.57
C SER A 149 1.83 3.48 4.28
N ILE A 150 1.76 4.82 4.35
CA ILE A 150 1.68 5.69 3.17
C ILE A 150 3.02 5.68 2.41
N VAL A 151 4.15 5.71 3.13
CA VAL A 151 5.49 5.56 2.51
C VAL A 151 5.60 4.23 1.77
N ARG A 152 5.12 3.15 2.40
CA ARG A 152 5.06 1.81 1.78
C ARG A 152 4.07 1.74 0.61
N GLU A 153 2.96 2.46 0.67
CA GLU A 153 2.01 2.54 -0.44
C GLU A 153 2.65 3.21 -1.66
N ILE A 154 3.34 4.35 -1.46
CA ILE A 154 4.11 5.02 -2.51
C ILE A 154 5.19 4.08 -3.07
N GLU A 155 5.95 3.40 -2.20
CA GLU A 155 6.99 2.44 -2.59
C GLU A 155 6.47 1.32 -3.51
N ASN A 156 5.23 0.89 -3.31
CA ASN A 156 4.62 -0.21 -4.07
C ASN A 156 3.88 0.24 -5.33
N LEU A 157 3.89 1.53 -5.67
CA LEU A 157 3.34 2.00 -6.93
C LEU A 157 4.10 1.40 -8.11
N PRO A 158 3.41 0.89 -9.14
CA PRO A 158 4.04 0.52 -10.39
C PRO A 158 4.77 1.73 -10.99
N THR A 159 5.98 1.51 -11.50
CA THR A 159 6.79 2.56 -12.11
C THR A 159 7.02 2.30 -13.60
N GLU A 160 7.26 3.37 -14.36
CA GLU A 160 7.73 3.30 -15.74
C GLU A 160 9.27 3.21 -15.82
N SER A 161 9.80 3.12 -17.04
CA SER A 161 11.23 3.22 -17.28
C SER A 161 11.78 4.54 -16.73
N GLY A 162 12.77 4.48 -15.85
CA GLY A 162 13.29 5.65 -15.13
C GLY A 162 12.72 5.85 -13.72
N ASP A 163 12.05 4.83 -13.17
CA ASP A 163 11.58 4.76 -11.78
C ASP A 163 10.48 5.77 -11.41
N LYS A 164 9.86 6.44 -12.39
CA LYS A 164 8.74 7.36 -12.13
C LYS A 164 7.45 6.56 -11.87
N PRO A 165 6.68 6.87 -10.81
CA PRO A 165 5.37 6.24 -10.57
C PRO A 165 4.39 6.46 -11.73
N LEU A 166 3.64 5.41 -12.09
CA LEU A 166 2.54 5.51 -13.06
C LEU A 166 1.34 6.31 -12.52
N GLN A 167 1.16 6.31 -11.21
CA GLN A 167 0.18 7.14 -10.51
C GLN A 167 0.92 8.19 -9.71
N ASP A 168 0.53 9.45 -9.86
CA ASP A 168 1.18 10.56 -9.15
C ASP A 168 0.96 10.43 -7.64
N ALA A 169 2.04 10.42 -6.87
CA ALA A 169 2.05 10.63 -5.44
C ALA A 169 2.49 12.07 -5.15
N VAL A 170 1.59 12.90 -4.63
CA VAL A 170 1.76 14.35 -4.50
C VAL A 170 1.60 14.78 -3.06
N ILE A 171 2.46 15.70 -2.62
CA ILE A 171 2.34 16.42 -1.35
C ILE A 171 1.27 17.49 -1.55
N ILE A 172 0.05 17.26 -1.10
CA ILE A 172 -1.07 18.18 -1.29
C ILE A 172 -1.11 19.29 -0.23
N ASP A 173 -0.52 19.04 0.94
CA ASP A 173 -0.28 20.04 1.97
C ASP A 173 0.94 19.65 2.81
N CYS A 174 1.59 20.64 3.41
CA CYS A 174 2.72 20.41 4.29
C CYS A 174 2.90 21.56 5.28
N GLY A 175 3.64 21.30 6.36
CA GLY A 175 3.90 22.31 7.37
C GLY A 175 4.65 21.78 8.58
N GLU A 176 4.82 22.67 9.56
CA GLU A 176 5.42 22.37 10.86
C GLU A 176 4.33 22.12 11.90
N LEU A 177 4.48 21.05 12.68
CA LEU A 177 3.56 20.67 13.74
C LEU A 177 3.91 21.40 15.04
N LYS A 178 2.91 21.95 15.72
CA LYS A 178 3.07 22.73 16.97
C LYS A 178 1.98 22.35 17.97
N GLY A 179 2.21 22.65 19.26
CA GLY A 179 1.21 22.43 20.31
C GLY A 179 0.74 20.98 20.38
N GLU A 180 -0.58 20.76 20.40
CA GLU A 180 -1.14 19.40 20.50
C GLU A 180 -0.77 18.51 19.31
N ASP A 181 -0.71 19.07 18.09
CA ASP A 181 -0.39 18.30 16.88
C ASP A 181 1.04 17.77 16.92
N TYR A 182 1.96 18.51 17.55
CA TYR A 182 3.33 18.06 17.78
C TYR A 182 3.40 16.86 18.73
N THR A 183 2.58 16.84 19.79
CA THR A 183 2.56 15.72 20.75
C THR A 183 1.87 14.50 20.15
N LYS A 184 0.73 14.69 19.48
CA LYS A 184 -0.10 13.60 18.95
C LYS A 184 0.49 12.94 17.71
N CYS A 185 1.40 13.59 16.98
CA CYS A 185 1.91 13.01 15.75
C CYS A 185 2.76 11.75 15.95
N THR A 186 3.21 11.42 17.17
CA THR A 186 3.84 10.13 17.48
C THR A 186 2.85 9.03 17.82
N GLU A 187 1.57 9.37 18.01
CA GLU A 187 0.52 8.41 18.32
C GLU A 187 -0.02 7.80 17.03
N LYS A 188 0.09 6.49 16.89
CA LYS A 188 -0.62 5.76 15.85
C LYS A 188 -2.09 5.72 16.24
N VAL A 189 -2.95 6.41 15.49
CA VAL A 189 -4.40 6.34 15.67
C VAL A 189 -4.89 5.06 14.99
N PRO A 190 -5.34 4.03 15.75
CA PRO A 190 -5.90 2.85 15.13
C PRO A 190 -7.18 3.22 14.38
N ASP A 191 -7.48 2.51 13.30
CA ASP A 191 -8.80 2.66 12.68
C ASP A 191 -9.92 2.17 13.61
N SER A 192 -11.17 2.25 13.12
CA SER A 192 -12.37 1.89 13.90
C SER A 192 -12.39 0.44 14.43
N THR A 193 -11.50 -0.44 13.96
CA THR A 193 -11.38 -1.82 14.49
C THR A 193 -10.39 -1.93 15.65
N GLY A 194 -9.57 -0.91 15.92
CA GLY A 194 -8.55 -0.99 16.97
C GLY A 194 -7.33 -1.84 16.59
N ASP A 195 -7.07 -2.03 15.30
CA ASP A 195 -5.96 -2.87 14.79
C ASP A 195 -4.59 -2.40 15.35
N PRO A 196 -3.90 -3.24 16.15
CA PRO A 196 -2.62 -2.88 16.76
C PRO A 196 -1.42 -3.09 15.83
N TYR A 197 -1.60 -3.80 14.71
CA TYR A 197 -0.49 -4.29 13.89
C TYR A 197 -0.01 -3.26 12.86
N GLU A 198 1.25 -3.35 12.45
CA GLU A 198 1.74 -2.56 11.31
C GLU A 198 1.16 -3.06 9.98
N ASP A 199 0.90 -2.16 9.02
CA ASP A 199 0.28 -2.56 7.76
C ASP A 199 1.16 -3.45 6.89
N TYR A 200 2.46 -3.34 7.08
CA TYR A 200 3.50 -4.15 6.45
C TYR A 200 4.25 -4.94 7.53
N PRO A 201 4.29 -6.28 7.44
CA PRO A 201 4.88 -7.14 8.48
C PRO A 201 6.35 -6.83 8.79
N THR A 202 7.13 -6.41 7.80
CA THR A 202 8.54 -6.04 7.99
C THR A 202 8.73 -4.92 9.00
N ASP A 203 7.74 -4.03 9.11
CA ASP A 203 7.80 -2.87 10.01
C ASP A 203 7.29 -3.20 11.42
N GLN A 204 6.67 -4.38 11.59
CA GLN A 204 6.24 -4.92 12.89
C GLN A 204 7.39 -5.53 13.69
N LYS A 205 8.46 -5.95 13.00
CA LYS A 205 9.60 -6.64 13.60
C LYS A 205 10.40 -5.70 14.53
N PRO A 206 10.88 -6.17 15.69
CA PRO A 206 11.66 -5.34 16.61
C PRO A 206 13.06 -4.99 16.07
N SER A 207 13.58 -5.77 15.12
CA SER A 207 14.84 -5.53 14.41
C SER A 207 14.80 -6.16 13.01
N ALA A 208 15.75 -5.78 12.15
CA ALA A 208 15.86 -6.33 10.79
C ALA A 208 16.12 -7.84 10.77
N ASP A 209 16.87 -8.35 11.76
CA ASP A 209 17.23 -9.77 11.88
C ASP A 209 16.17 -10.60 12.60
N ALA A 210 15.11 -9.98 13.12
CA ALA A 210 14.04 -10.71 13.78
C ALA A 210 13.22 -11.52 12.75
N GLU A 211 12.99 -12.79 13.05
CA GLU A 211 12.15 -13.67 12.26
C GLU A 211 10.83 -13.92 12.99
N PHE A 212 9.75 -13.99 12.22
CA PHE A 212 8.47 -14.40 12.78
C PHE A 212 8.45 -15.90 12.98
N SER A 213 7.84 -16.35 14.07
CA SER A 213 7.47 -17.76 14.19
C SER A 213 6.15 -18.04 13.46
N GLY A 214 5.98 -19.26 12.97
CA GLY A 214 4.73 -19.70 12.35
C GLY A 214 3.48 -19.47 13.23
N PRO A 215 3.50 -19.84 14.53
CA PRO A 215 2.38 -19.57 15.45
C PRO A 215 2.07 -18.08 15.64
N GLU A 216 3.08 -17.21 15.62
CA GLU A 216 2.90 -15.77 15.71
C GLU A 216 2.20 -15.22 14.45
N ILE A 217 2.65 -15.61 13.26
CA ILE A 217 1.99 -15.24 11.99
C ILE A 217 0.54 -15.71 11.99
N LEU A 218 0.30 -16.97 12.38
CA LEU A 218 -1.05 -17.51 12.43
C LEU A 218 -1.95 -16.70 13.37
N LYS A 219 -1.43 -16.32 14.55
CA LYS A 219 -2.16 -15.48 15.52
C LYS A 219 -2.51 -14.13 14.90
N ILE A 220 -1.52 -13.39 14.39
CA ILE A 220 -1.72 -12.04 13.84
C ILE A 220 -2.72 -12.09 12.67
N ALA A 221 -2.53 -13.01 11.73
CA ALA A 221 -3.41 -13.13 10.57
C ALA A 221 -4.85 -13.54 10.95
N SER A 222 -5.01 -14.34 12.02
CA SER A 222 -6.33 -14.71 12.54
C SER A 222 -7.04 -13.52 13.19
N GLU A 223 -6.34 -12.75 14.03
CA GLU A 223 -6.89 -11.54 14.63
C GLU A 223 -7.28 -10.51 13.56
N LEU A 224 -6.43 -10.31 12.55
CA LEU A 224 -6.74 -9.45 11.40
C LEU A 224 -7.97 -9.93 10.60
N LYS A 225 -8.14 -11.25 10.43
CA LYS A 225 -9.36 -11.80 9.83
C LYS A 225 -10.59 -11.42 10.65
N ASP A 226 -10.52 -11.48 11.98
CA ASP A 226 -11.64 -11.14 12.86
C ASP A 226 -11.97 -9.65 12.87
N LEU A 227 -10.94 -8.80 12.82
CA LEU A 227 -11.10 -7.36 12.61
C LEU A 227 -11.76 -7.08 11.24
N GLY A 228 -11.37 -7.79 10.19
CA GLY A 228 -11.99 -7.71 8.88
C GLY A 228 -13.46 -8.14 8.87
N ASN A 229 -13.78 -9.23 9.57
CA ASN A 229 -15.15 -9.69 9.78
C ASN A 229 -15.99 -8.63 10.51
N THR A 230 -15.41 -7.99 11.54
CA THR A 230 -16.06 -6.95 12.33
C THR A 230 -16.34 -5.71 11.49
N ALA A 231 -15.35 -5.22 10.74
CA ALA A 231 -15.53 -4.10 9.82
C ALA A 231 -16.61 -4.37 8.77
N PHE A 232 -16.60 -5.56 8.17
CA PHE A 232 -17.60 -5.95 7.18
C PHE A 232 -19.01 -6.04 7.77
N LYS A 233 -19.18 -6.64 8.96
CA LYS A 233 -20.47 -6.68 9.67
C LYS A 233 -20.97 -5.28 10.05
N GLY A 234 -20.05 -4.36 10.34
CA GLY A 234 -20.34 -2.94 10.56
C GLY A 234 -20.64 -2.14 9.28
N GLY A 235 -20.68 -2.79 8.11
CA GLY A 235 -20.97 -2.15 6.82
C GLY A 235 -19.76 -1.52 6.13
N ASN A 236 -18.58 -1.52 6.75
CA ASN A 236 -17.36 -0.97 6.15
C ASN A 236 -16.64 -2.03 5.30
N VAL A 237 -17.15 -2.21 4.07
CA VAL A 237 -16.64 -3.20 3.10
C VAL A 237 -15.17 -2.95 2.75
N LYS A 238 -14.78 -1.68 2.54
CA LYS A 238 -13.39 -1.34 2.18
C LYS A 238 -12.42 -1.69 3.30
N LEU A 239 -12.75 -1.33 4.54
CA LEU A 239 -11.92 -1.65 5.69
C LEU A 239 -11.84 -3.16 5.92
N GLY A 240 -12.96 -3.87 5.79
CA GLY A 240 -12.98 -5.34 5.86
C GLY A 240 -12.03 -5.98 4.85
N LEU A 241 -12.04 -5.50 3.61
CA LEU A 241 -11.12 -5.97 2.57
C LEU A 241 -9.66 -5.65 2.93
N ALA A 242 -9.38 -4.42 3.38
CA ALA A 242 -8.04 -4.00 3.77
C ALA A 242 -7.45 -4.90 4.87
N LYS A 243 -8.26 -5.32 5.85
CA LYS A 243 -7.82 -6.26 6.90
C LYS A 243 -7.51 -7.65 6.37
N TYR A 244 -8.32 -8.18 5.45
CA TYR A 244 -8.01 -9.47 4.84
C TYR A 244 -6.73 -9.43 4.00
N GLN A 245 -6.54 -8.36 3.23
CA GLN A 245 -5.31 -8.18 2.45
C GLN A 245 -4.09 -8.02 3.36
N LYS A 246 -4.23 -7.34 4.50
CA LYS A 246 -3.19 -7.25 5.53
C LYS A 246 -2.85 -8.62 6.13
N ALA A 247 -3.85 -9.42 6.51
CA ALA A 247 -3.63 -10.77 7.00
C ALA A 247 -2.89 -11.66 5.99
N LEU A 248 -3.22 -11.53 4.70
CA LEU A 248 -2.52 -12.24 3.62
C LEU A 248 -1.05 -11.80 3.48
N ARG A 249 -0.73 -10.51 3.70
CA ARG A 249 0.66 -10.03 3.75
C ARG A 249 1.43 -10.68 4.91
N TYR A 250 0.84 -10.77 6.10
CA TYR A 250 1.47 -11.47 7.22
C TYR A 250 1.71 -12.96 6.91
N LEU A 251 0.74 -13.66 6.32
CA LEU A 251 0.92 -15.06 5.92
C LEU A 251 1.98 -15.27 4.83
N HIS A 252 2.32 -14.24 4.07
CA HIS A 252 3.37 -14.31 3.05
C HIS A 252 4.77 -14.31 3.66
N GLU A 253 4.96 -13.76 4.86
CA GLU A 253 6.25 -13.80 5.57
C GLU A 253 6.63 -15.20 6.04
N TYR A 254 5.66 -16.11 6.10
CA TYR A 254 5.85 -17.49 6.53
C TYR A 254 5.03 -18.43 5.63
N PRO A 255 5.47 -18.66 4.38
CA PRO A 255 4.65 -19.31 3.38
C PRO A 255 4.38 -20.79 3.70
N GLU A 256 5.35 -21.47 4.32
CA GLU A 256 5.32 -22.89 4.66
C GLU A 256 5.82 -23.13 6.10
N PRO A 257 5.23 -24.09 6.83
CA PRO A 257 5.75 -24.52 8.13
C PRO A 257 7.15 -25.11 8.05
N LEU A 258 7.96 -24.86 9.08
CA LEU A 258 9.27 -25.49 9.29
C LEU A 258 9.12 -26.85 10.00
N GLU A 259 10.17 -27.68 9.95
CA GLU A 259 10.16 -29.03 10.54
C GLU A 259 9.89 -29.03 12.05
N ASN A 260 10.27 -27.97 12.76
CA ASN A 260 10.12 -27.80 14.18
C ASN A 260 8.79 -27.11 14.59
N ASP A 261 7.95 -26.74 13.63
CA ASP A 261 6.65 -26.16 13.92
C ASP A 261 5.63 -27.18 14.45
N PRO A 262 4.56 -26.72 15.12
CA PRO A 262 3.44 -27.58 15.48
C PRO A 262 2.88 -28.32 14.24
N PRO A 263 2.63 -29.65 14.31
CA PRO A 263 2.19 -30.44 13.15
C PRO A 263 0.91 -29.93 12.46
N GLU A 264 0.02 -29.29 13.23
CA GLU A 264 -1.25 -28.75 12.72
C GLU A 264 -1.12 -27.37 12.08
N LEU A 265 0.03 -26.70 12.22
CA LEU A 265 0.22 -25.32 11.78
C LEU A 265 -0.06 -25.16 10.29
N GLY A 266 0.49 -26.05 9.45
CA GLY A 266 0.27 -25.98 8.00
C GLY A 266 -1.20 -26.03 7.61
N LYS A 267 -1.96 -26.92 8.25
CA LYS A 267 -3.41 -27.06 8.02
C LYS A 267 -4.18 -25.83 8.49
N GLN A 268 -3.81 -25.27 9.64
CA GLN A 268 -4.42 -24.03 10.16
C GLN A 268 -4.14 -22.84 9.25
N MET A 269 -2.90 -22.69 8.78
CA MET A 269 -2.50 -21.65 7.84
C MET A 269 -3.21 -21.80 6.49
N ALA A 270 -3.32 -23.01 5.95
CA ALA A 270 -4.06 -23.27 4.72
C ALA A 270 -5.54 -22.88 4.86
N SER A 271 -6.22 -23.33 5.92
CA SER A 271 -7.62 -22.96 6.19
C SER A 271 -7.82 -21.45 6.34
N LEU A 272 -6.86 -20.76 6.97
CA LEU A 272 -6.87 -19.31 7.10
C LEU A 272 -6.65 -18.61 5.75
N LYS A 273 -5.65 -19.04 4.95
CA LYS A 273 -5.41 -18.53 3.59
C LYS A 273 -6.66 -18.66 2.72
N PHE A 274 -7.31 -19.84 2.73
CA PHE A 274 -8.57 -20.04 2.01
C PHE A 274 -9.64 -19.03 2.44
N SER A 275 -9.88 -18.92 3.76
CA SER A 275 -10.86 -17.99 4.32
C SER A 275 -10.63 -16.55 3.86
N LEU A 276 -9.36 -16.10 3.91
CA LEU A 276 -8.97 -14.73 3.57
C LEU A 276 -9.13 -14.43 2.08
N PHE A 277 -8.65 -15.32 1.21
CA PHE A 277 -8.81 -15.15 -0.24
C PHE A 277 -10.28 -15.19 -0.64
N SER A 278 -11.03 -16.16 -0.11
CA SER A 278 -12.44 -16.30 -0.40
C SER A 278 -13.20 -15.05 0.07
N ASN A 279 -12.98 -14.58 1.30
CA ASN A 279 -13.66 -13.38 1.83
C ASN A 279 -13.25 -12.11 1.09
N SER A 280 -11.98 -11.98 0.68
CA SER A 280 -11.52 -10.87 -0.16
C SER A 280 -12.29 -10.84 -1.48
N ALA A 281 -12.44 -12.00 -2.15
CA ALA A 281 -13.22 -12.08 -3.40
C ALA A 281 -14.66 -11.60 -3.21
N LEU A 282 -15.32 -11.98 -2.11
CA LEU A 282 -16.67 -11.52 -1.79
C LEU A 282 -16.75 -9.99 -1.64
N LEU A 283 -15.81 -9.39 -0.92
CA LEU A 283 -15.83 -7.94 -0.69
C LEU A 283 -15.46 -7.17 -1.96
N GLN A 284 -14.51 -7.67 -2.76
CA GLN A 284 -14.16 -7.11 -4.06
C GLN A 284 -15.35 -7.15 -5.03
N ILE A 285 -16.14 -8.23 -5.06
CA ILE A 285 -17.40 -8.29 -5.84
C ILE A 285 -18.38 -7.19 -5.39
N LYS A 286 -18.53 -6.98 -4.07
CA LYS A 286 -19.39 -5.91 -3.53
C LYS A 286 -18.90 -4.51 -3.92
N LEU A 287 -17.59 -4.33 -4.04
CA LEU A 287 -16.95 -3.09 -4.50
C LEU A 287 -16.91 -2.97 -6.04
N LYS A 288 -17.37 -3.99 -6.77
CA LYS A 288 -17.29 -4.10 -8.24
C LYS A 288 -15.86 -4.15 -8.78
N GLU A 289 -14.90 -4.55 -7.96
CA GLU A 289 -13.49 -4.77 -8.33
C GLU A 289 -13.33 -6.18 -8.91
N PHE A 290 -13.98 -6.44 -10.06
CA PHE A 290 -14.14 -7.80 -10.57
C PHE A 290 -12.83 -8.49 -10.98
N ASP A 291 -11.84 -7.75 -11.48
CA ASP A 291 -10.52 -8.30 -11.79
C ASP A 291 -9.80 -8.79 -10.53
N ALA A 292 -9.85 -8.00 -9.46
CA ALA A 292 -9.26 -8.37 -8.17
C ALA A 292 -10.02 -9.54 -7.52
N ALA A 293 -11.36 -9.54 -7.61
CA ALA A 293 -12.20 -10.64 -7.13
C ALA A 293 -11.88 -11.96 -7.84
N LEU A 294 -11.65 -11.92 -9.16
CA LEU A 294 -11.25 -13.08 -9.96
C LEU A 294 -9.93 -13.67 -9.44
N GLN A 295 -8.93 -12.81 -9.22
CA GLN A 295 -7.62 -13.24 -8.70
C GLN A 295 -7.74 -13.87 -7.31
N SER A 296 -8.44 -13.21 -6.39
CA SER A 296 -8.66 -13.73 -5.03
C SER A 296 -9.40 -15.07 -5.03
N ALA A 297 -10.45 -15.21 -5.85
CA ALA A 297 -11.20 -16.46 -5.91
C ALA A 297 -10.39 -17.61 -6.54
N SER A 298 -9.55 -17.33 -7.55
CA SER A 298 -8.61 -18.32 -8.10
C SER A 298 -7.57 -18.75 -7.07
N LYS A 299 -6.95 -17.80 -6.35
CA LYS A 299 -6.01 -18.13 -5.27
C LYS A 299 -6.65 -18.96 -4.16
N ALA A 300 -7.93 -18.73 -3.85
CA ALA A 300 -8.66 -19.57 -2.91
C ALA A 300 -8.79 -21.03 -3.40
N LEU A 301 -8.97 -21.26 -4.70
CA LEU A 301 -9.05 -22.60 -5.29
C LEU A 301 -7.70 -23.33 -5.36
N GLU A 302 -6.59 -22.58 -5.35
CA GLU A 302 -5.22 -23.10 -5.31
C GLU A 302 -4.79 -23.57 -3.90
N VAL A 303 -5.54 -23.22 -2.86
CA VAL A 303 -5.23 -23.64 -1.48
C VAL A 303 -5.48 -25.14 -1.32
N GLU A 304 -4.43 -25.88 -0.97
CA GLU A 304 -4.51 -27.31 -0.68
C GLU A 304 -5.37 -27.61 0.55
N GLY A 305 -6.03 -28.77 0.55
CA GLY A 305 -6.86 -29.22 1.66
C GLY A 305 -8.23 -28.55 1.79
N ALA A 306 -8.62 -27.66 0.85
CA ALA A 306 -9.95 -27.06 0.82
C ALA A 306 -11.05 -28.12 0.60
N THR A 307 -12.11 -28.06 1.42
CA THR A 307 -13.29 -28.93 1.34
C THR A 307 -14.14 -28.63 0.10
N ASP A 308 -15.03 -29.55 -0.29
CA ASP A 308 -15.95 -29.30 -1.41
C ASP A 308 -16.87 -28.10 -1.15
N ALA A 309 -17.31 -27.92 0.09
CA ALA A 309 -18.10 -26.73 0.48
C ALA A 309 -17.32 -25.42 0.29
N GLU A 310 -16.02 -25.43 0.58
CA GLU A 310 -15.12 -24.30 0.38
C GLU A 310 -14.87 -24.05 -1.11
N LYS A 311 -14.50 -25.09 -1.87
CA LYS A 311 -14.31 -25.00 -3.32
C LYS A 311 -15.56 -24.49 -4.03
N GLY A 312 -16.75 -24.99 -3.64
CA GLY A 312 -18.03 -24.50 -4.16
C GLY A 312 -18.23 -23.00 -3.95
N LYS A 313 -17.91 -22.48 -2.76
CA LYS A 313 -17.95 -21.03 -2.48
C LYS A 313 -16.96 -20.24 -3.33
N ALA A 314 -15.74 -20.75 -3.51
CA ALA A 314 -14.71 -20.07 -4.29
C ALA A 314 -15.06 -20.04 -5.79
N TYR A 315 -15.51 -21.17 -6.37
CA TYR A 315 -16.03 -21.23 -7.73
C TYR A 315 -17.21 -20.27 -7.94
N TYR A 316 -18.19 -20.27 -7.02
CA TYR A 316 -19.33 -19.34 -7.09
C TYR A 316 -18.87 -17.87 -7.10
N ARG A 317 -17.96 -17.48 -6.21
CA ARG A 317 -17.40 -16.11 -6.17
C ARG A 317 -16.65 -15.79 -7.46
N ARG A 318 -15.87 -16.74 -8.00
CA ARG A 318 -15.14 -16.56 -9.27
C ARG A 318 -16.09 -16.37 -10.45
N ALA A 319 -17.19 -17.13 -10.49
CA ALA A 319 -18.23 -16.98 -11.49
C ALA A 319 -18.90 -15.60 -11.44
N LEU A 320 -19.23 -15.10 -10.24
CA LEU A 320 -19.78 -13.75 -10.08
C LEU A 320 -18.82 -12.67 -10.58
N ALA A 321 -17.52 -12.83 -10.34
CA ALA A 321 -16.50 -11.92 -10.86
C ALA A 321 -16.43 -11.97 -12.40
N LYS A 322 -16.40 -13.17 -13.00
CA LYS A 322 -16.42 -13.35 -14.47
C LYS A 322 -17.68 -12.77 -15.11
N ALA A 323 -18.85 -13.02 -14.53
CA ALA A 323 -20.12 -12.43 -14.95
C ALA A 323 -20.09 -10.90 -14.85
N GLY A 324 -19.52 -10.34 -13.79
CA GLY A 324 -19.31 -8.89 -13.63
C GLY A 324 -18.42 -8.28 -14.74
N ARG A 325 -17.46 -9.06 -15.25
CA ARG A 325 -16.63 -8.72 -16.42
C ARG A 325 -17.31 -9.00 -17.77
N LYS A 326 -18.59 -9.40 -17.77
CA LYS A 326 -19.36 -9.83 -18.95
C LYS A 326 -18.80 -11.09 -19.65
N ASN A 327 -18.01 -11.88 -18.93
CA ASN A 327 -17.49 -13.16 -19.40
C ASN A 327 -18.41 -14.29 -18.89
N ASP A 328 -19.56 -14.43 -19.55
CA ASP A 328 -20.65 -15.28 -19.06
C ASP A 328 -20.43 -16.76 -19.32
N GLU A 329 -19.78 -17.11 -20.43
CA GLU A 329 -19.42 -18.48 -20.78
C GLU A 329 -18.51 -19.08 -19.71
N ASP A 330 -17.41 -18.41 -19.37
CA ASP A 330 -16.50 -18.88 -18.32
C ASP A 330 -17.14 -18.84 -16.92
N ALA A 331 -18.15 -17.98 -16.72
CA ALA A 331 -18.91 -17.93 -15.48
C ALA A 331 -19.83 -19.16 -15.34
N ILE A 332 -20.42 -19.64 -16.44
CA ILE A 332 -21.21 -20.87 -16.45
C ILE A 332 -20.34 -22.07 -16.08
N GLU A 333 -19.12 -22.17 -16.61
CA GLU A 333 -18.19 -23.25 -16.28
C GLU A 333 -17.89 -23.30 -14.77
N ASP A 334 -17.62 -22.15 -14.15
CA ASP A 334 -17.40 -22.06 -12.70
C ASP A 334 -18.66 -22.36 -11.89
N LEU A 335 -19.85 -21.96 -12.35
CA LEU A 335 -21.11 -22.28 -11.67
C LEU A 335 -21.42 -23.78 -11.75
N GLU A 336 -21.09 -24.44 -12.87
CA GLU A 336 -21.22 -25.88 -13.00
C GLU A 336 -20.19 -26.61 -12.12
N ALA A 337 -18.97 -26.10 -12.01
CA ALA A 337 -17.99 -26.60 -11.05
C ALA A 337 -18.47 -26.42 -9.59
N ALA A 338 -19.04 -25.26 -9.25
CA ALA A 338 -19.62 -25.00 -7.93
C ALA A 338 -20.75 -25.98 -7.60
N ASN A 339 -21.65 -26.25 -8.56
CA ASN A 339 -22.75 -27.21 -8.38
C ASN A 339 -22.26 -28.66 -8.29
N LYS A 340 -21.13 -29.02 -8.91
CA LYS A 340 -20.51 -30.34 -8.71
C LYS A 340 -19.96 -30.49 -7.29
N CYS A 341 -19.37 -29.43 -6.73
CA CYS A 341 -18.87 -29.43 -5.36
C CYS A 341 -20.00 -29.42 -4.32
N VAL A 342 -21.06 -28.64 -4.54
CA VAL A 342 -22.20 -28.53 -3.63
C VAL A 342 -23.51 -28.63 -4.42
N PRO A 343 -23.97 -29.86 -4.72
CA PRO A 343 -25.17 -30.06 -5.52
C PRO A 343 -26.42 -29.50 -4.85
N GLY A 344 -27.22 -28.75 -5.60
CA GLY A 344 -28.50 -28.22 -5.13
C GLY A 344 -28.40 -26.96 -4.26
N ASP A 345 -27.24 -26.33 -4.18
CA ASP A 345 -27.13 -25.00 -3.58
C ASP A 345 -28.02 -24.00 -4.35
N ALA A 346 -28.93 -23.35 -3.62
CA ALA A 346 -29.95 -22.49 -4.19
C ALA A 346 -29.36 -21.23 -4.86
N ALA A 347 -28.26 -20.69 -4.32
CA ALA A 347 -27.61 -19.51 -4.87
C ALA A 347 -26.88 -19.84 -6.17
N VAL A 348 -26.16 -20.97 -6.20
CA VAL A 348 -25.47 -21.46 -7.41
C VAL A 348 -26.49 -21.77 -8.51
N THR A 349 -27.55 -22.52 -8.20
CA THR A 349 -28.57 -22.93 -9.17
C THR A 349 -29.25 -21.72 -9.79
N LYS A 350 -29.69 -20.77 -8.95
CA LYS A 350 -30.34 -19.53 -9.40
C LYS A 350 -29.43 -18.69 -10.29
N GLU A 351 -28.16 -18.52 -9.89
CA GLU A 351 -27.23 -17.72 -10.69
C GLU A 351 -26.93 -18.41 -12.03
N LEU A 352 -26.76 -19.74 -12.04
CA LEU A 352 -26.55 -20.51 -13.27
C LEU A 352 -27.69 -20.34 -14.27
N GLU A 353 -28.94 -20.37 -13.81
CA GLU A 353 -30.12 -20.08 -14.65
C GLU A 353 -30.09 -18.66 -15.21
N VAL A 354 -29.78 -17.67 -14.37
CA VAL A 354 -29.68 -16.26 -14.78
C VAL A 354 -28.62 -16.06 -15.85
N VAL A 355 -27.41 -16.58 -15.65
CA VAL A 355 -26.30 -16.43 -16.61
C VAL A 355 -26.60 -17.19 -17.90
N LYS A 356 -27.12 -18.43 -17.84
CA LYS A 356 -27.52 -19.20 -19.04
C LYS A 356 -28.58 -18.47 -19.86
N LYS A 357 -29.58 -17.88 -19.21
CA LYS A 357 -30.61 -17.08 -19.88
C LYS A 357 -30.00 -15.85 -20.57
N ARG A 358 -29.09 -15.13 -19.89
CA ARG A 358 -28.39 -13.96 -20.45
C ARG A 358 -27.59 -14.32 -21.71
N VAL A 359 -26.85 -15.43 -21.69
CA VAL A 359 -26.10 -15.94 -22.86
C VAL A 359 -27.05 -16.30 -24.01
N ALA A 360 -28.14 -17.00 -23.73
CA ALA A 360 -29.13 -17.39 -24.75
C ALA A 360 -29.78 -16.16 -25.41
N GLU A 361 -30.14 -15.15 -24.62
CA GLU A 361 -30.69 -13.89 -25.13
C GLU A 361 -29.67 -13.11 -25.97
N ARG A 362 -28.40 -13.04 -25.55
CA ARG A 362 -27.31 -12.43 -26.33
C ARG A 362 -27.14 -13.11 -27.68
N LYS A 363 -27.02 -14.45 -27.71
CA LYS A 363 -26.90 -15.23 -28.96
C LYS A 363 -28.11 -15.06 -29.87
N LYS A 364 -29.33 -14.94 -29.30
CA LYS A 364 -30.54 -14.66 -30.09
C LYS A 364 -30.48 -13.27 -30.75
N LYS A 365 -30.02 -12.25 -30.02
CA LYS A 365 -29.83 -10.89 -30.57
C LYS A 365 -28.77 -10.86 -31.66
N GLU A 366 -27.62 -11.50 -31.45
CA GLU A 366 -26.54 -11.60 -32.43
C GLU A 366 -27.02 -12.26 -33.74
N LYS A 367 -27.76 -13.37 -33.64
CA LYS A 367 -28.38 -14.03 -34.80
C LYS A 367 -29.37 -13.13 -35.55
N ALA A 368 -30.17 -12.35 -34.83
CA ALA A 368 -31.13 -11.42 -35.44
C ALA A 368 -30.42 -10.27 -36.18
N VAL A 369 -29.36 -9.72 -35.60
CA VAL A 369 -28.53 -8.68 -36.23
C VAL A 369 -27.86 -9.22 -37.48
N TYR A 370 -27.26 -10.41 -37.41
CA TYR A 370 -26.65 -11.07 -38.57
C TYR A 370 -27.69 -11.28 -39.69
N LYS A 371 -28.88 -11.80 -39.37
CA LYS A 371 -29.94 -11.98 -40.36
C LYS A 371 -30.34 -10.68 -41.06
N ASN A 372 -30.37 -9.56 -40.34
CA ASN A 372 -30.73 -8.26 -40.92
C ASN A 372 -29.58 -7.61 -41.71
N ALA A 373 -28.31 -7.88 -41.36
CA ALA A 373 -27.14 -7.31 -42.04
C ALA A 373 -26.84 -7.97 -43.40
N PHE A 374 -27.35 -9.18 -43.65
CA PHE A 374 -27.19 -9.91 -44.92
C PHE A 374 -28.46 -9.94 -45.79
N ASN A 375 -29.50 -9.21 -45.40
CA ASN A 375 -30.62 -8.88 -46.28
C ASN A 375 -30.27 -7.59 -47.06
N PHE A 376 -29.41 -7.71 -48.07
CA PHE A 376 -29.32 -6.72 -49.14
C PHE A 376 -30.12 -7.28 -50.32
N ASP A 377 -31.39 -6.88 -50.42
CA ASP A 377 -32.17 -6.94 -51.66
C ASP A 377 -32.09 -5.58 -52.36
#